data_AF-A0A1I8A9P5-F1
#
_entry.id   AF-A0A1I8A9P5-F1
#
_cell.length_a   1.000
_cell.length_b   1.000
_cell.length_c   1.000
_cell.angle_alpha   90.00
_cell.angle_beta   90.00
_cell.angle_gamma   90.00
#
_symmetry.space_group_name_H-M   'P 1'
#
loop_
_entity.id
_entity.type
_entity.pdbx_description
1 polymer ?
#
loop_
_entity_poly.entity_id
_entity_poly.type
_entity_poly.pdbx_seq_one_letter_code
_entity_poly.pdbx_strand_id
1 'polypeptide(L)'
;MSRDDGVVHEEIIVRKYHGASPWAHLFHTLIYVTTLVLPLIIAFLTQGFWRKVELYREQPIVDFDGKSIMLIRGSRENEYVVWSSFHALNEAVESHLSVPLIEKQKFDWDDDGRVDKISIYAEFANVQFPVHSVVWVILLQYRLDQHFLVEVGALVIL
;
A
#
# COMPACT_ATOMS: atom_id res chain seq x y z
N MET A 1 -84.55 -77.08 -5.96
CA MET A 1 -84.94 -75.73 -6.44
C MET A 1 -84.64 -74.75 -5.32
N SER A 2 -83.51 -74.05 -5.40
CA SER A 2 -83.28 -72.82 -4.65
C SER A 2 -82.32 -71.97 -5.49
N ARG A 3 -82.84 -70.82 -5.95
CA ARG A 3 -82.08 -69.76 -6.61
C ARG A 3 -81.21 -69.10 -5.56
N ASP A 4 -79.97 -68.78 -5.91
CA ASP A 4 -79.17 -67.80 -5.17
C ASP A 4 -78.83 -66.65 -6.09
N ASP A 5 -79.07 -65.47 -5.57
CA ASP A 5 -79.20 -64.21 -6.26
C ASP A 5 -77.84 -63.51 -6.16
N GLY A 6 -77.21 -63.22 -7.30
CA GLY A 6 -75.90 -62.60 -7.34
C GLY A 6 -75.93 -61.17 -6.82
N VAL A 7 -75.33 -60.93 -5.65
CA VAL A 7 -75.09 -59.58 -5.11
C VAL A 7 -73.75 -59.08 -5.65
N VAL A 8 -73.78 -58.06 -6.50
CA VAL A 8 -72.59 -57.39 -7.03
C VAL A 8 -72.15 -56.31 -6.02
N HIS A 9 -70.97 -56.49 -5.42
CA HIS A 9 -70.39 -55.51 -4.51
C HIS A 9 -69.59 -54.45 -5.28
N GLU A 10 -70.10 -53.21 -5.32
CA GLU A 10 -69.35 -52.01 -5.72
C GLU A 10 -68.54 -51.51 -4.52
N GLU A 11 -67.20 -51.64 -4.55
CA GLU A 11 -66.33 -50.99 -3.56
C GLU A 11 -65.87 -49.61 -4.07
N ILE A 12 -66.09 -48.59 -3.24
CA ILE A 12 -65.69 -47.20 -3.49
C ILE A 12 -64.17 -47.08 -3.27
N ILE A 13 -63.43 -46.69 -4.31
CA ILE A 13 -61.98 -46.49 -4.23
C ILE A 13 -61.68 -45.22 -3.42
N VAL A 14 -61.21 -45.38 -2.18
CA VAL A 14 -60.75 -44.24 -1.36
C VAL A 14 -59.23 -44.09 -1.48
N ARG A 15 -58.78 -42.92 -1.93
CA ARG A 15 -57.35 -42.62 -2.16
C ARG A 15 -56.64 -42.34 -0.83
N LYS A 16 -55.79 -43.26 -0.39
CA LYS A 16 -54.98 -43.13 0.83
C LYS A 16 -53.75 -42.25 0.54
N TYR A 17 -53.70 -41.05 1.11
CA TYR A 17 -52.49 -40.23 1.09
C TYR A 17 -51.54 -40.74 2.17
N HIS A 18 -50.38 -41.27 1.77
CA HIS A 18 -49.30 -41.56 2.71
C HIS A 18 -48.62 -40.23 3.08
N GLY A 19 -48.63 -39.89 4.38
CA GLY A 19 -47.84 -38.78 4.91
C GLY A 19 -46.36 -39.01 4.63
N ALA A 20 -45.61 -37.92 4.39
CA ALA A 20 -44.19 -37.99 4.11
C ALA A 20 -43.45 -38.73 5.24
N SER A 21 -42.54 -39.64 4.86
CA SER A 21 -41.80 -40.50 5.79
C SER A 21 -40.90 -39.65 6.71
N PRO A 22 -40.88 -39.89 8.04
CA PRO A 22 -40.01 -39.17 8.97
C PRO A 22 -38.52 -39.20 8.58
N TRP A 23 -38.10 -40.30 7.94
CA TRP A 23 -36.74 -40.48 7.44
C TRP A 23 -36.37 -39.47 6.34
N ALA A 24 -37.33 -39.06 5.50
CA ALA A 24 -37.09 -38.06 4.47
C ALA A 24 -36.86 -36.67 5.08
N HIS A 25 -37.63 -36.31 6.12
CA HIS A 25 -37.45 -35.05 6.84
C HIS A 25 -36.12 -34.98 7.59
N LEU A 26 -35.68 -36.09 8.21
CA LEU A 26 -34.37 -36.17 8.84
C LEU A 26 -33.23 -35.99 7.83
N PHE A 27 -33.29 -36.68 6.69
CA PHE A 27 -32.27 -36.56 5.64
C PHE A 27 -32.21 -35.14 5.06
N HIS A 28 -33.37 -34.54 4.81
CA HIS A 28 -33.47 -33.16 4.32
C HIS A 28 -32.91 -32.15 5.33
N THR A 29 -33.22 -32.33 6.62
CA THR A 29 -32.69 -31.48 7.69
C THR A 29 -31.17 -31.63 7.81
N LEU A 30 -30.65 -32.85 7.70
CA LEU A 30 -29.21 -33.12 7.71
C LEU A 30 -28.50 -32.41 6.56
N ILE A 31 -29.04 -32.51 5.34
CA ILE A 31 -28.50 -31.79 4.17
C ILE A 31 -28.44 -30.29 4.45
N TYR A 32 -29.53 -29.69 4.94
CA TYR A 32 -29.55 -28.25 5.25
C TYR A 32 -28.51 -27.86 6.30
N VAL A 33 -28.39 -28.64 7.36
CA VAL A 33 -27.38 -28.39 8.40
C VAL A 33 -25.97 -28.50 7.80
N THR A 34 -25.69 -29.53 6.99
CA THR A 34 -24.39 -29.69 6.34
C THR A 34 -24.09 -28.55 5.37
N THR A 35 -25.05 -28.13 4.54
CA THR A 35 -24.87 -27.01 3.60
C THR A 35 -24.61 -25.68 4.30
N LEU A 36 -25.11 -25.50 5.53
CA LEU A 36 -24.86 -24.29 6.32
C LEU A 36 -23.54 -24.36 7.11
N VAL A 37 -23.29 -25.47 7.80
CA VAL A 37 -22.18 -25.61 8.76
C VAL A 37 -20.85 -25.85 8.05
N LEU A 38 -20.84 -26.61 6.95
CA LEU A 38 -19.62 -26.95 6.22
C LEU A 38 -18.88 -25.72 5.67
N PRO A 39 -19.53 -24.76 4.96
CA PRO A 39 -18.85 -23.55 4.52
C PRO A 39 -18.39 -22.68 5.70
N LEU A 40 -19.11 -22.68 6.84
CA LEU A 40 -18.72 -21.96 8.05
C LEU A 40 -17.43 -22.53 8.66
N ILE A 41 -17.32 -23.86 8.75
CA ILE A 41 -16.09 -24.52 9.23
C ILE A 41 -14.92 -24.23 8.29
N ILE A 42 -15.13 -24.37 6.97
CA ILE A 42 -14.08 -24.10 5.98
C ILE A 42 -13.59 -22.66 6.12
N ALA A 43 -14.48 -21.67 6.11
CA ALA A 43 -14.09 -20.27 6.19
C ALA A 43 -13.47 -19.89 7.55
N PHE A 44 -13.79 -20.59 8.64
CA PHE A 44 -13.12 -20.45 9.93
C PHE A 44 -11.71 -21.04 9.91
N LEU A 45 -11.53 -22.25 9.38
CA LEU A 45 -10.23 -22.92 9.29
C LEU A 45 -9.28 -22.22 8.31
N THR A 46 -9.80 -21.73 7.19
CA THR A 46 -9.01 -20.97 6.21
C THR A 46 -8.76 -19.53 6.64
N GLN A 47 -9.22 -19.13 7.83
CA GLN A 47 -9.14 -17.74 8.34
C GLN A 47 -9.77 -16.72 7.37
N GLY A 48 -10.67 -17.17 6.48
CA GLY A 48 -11.23 -16.36 5.40
C GLY A 48 -12.19 -15.27 5.86
N PHE A 49 -12.73 -15.40 7.07
CA PHE A 49 -13.60 -14.38 7.67
C PHE A 49 -12.85 -13.14 8.19
N TRP A 50 -11.55 -13.26 8.46
CA TRP A 50 -10.75 -12.18 9.01
C TRP A 50 -9.59 -11.87 8.07
N ARG A 51 -9.72 -10.82 7.25
CA ARG A 51 -8.59 -10.28 6.50
C ARG A 51 -7.59 -9.73 7.51
N LYS A 52 -6.52 -10.49 7.79
CA LYS A 52 -5.40 -10.03 8.61
C LYS A 52 -4.63 -8.99 7.81
N VAL A 53 -4.94 -7.73 8.03
CA VAL A 53 -4.09 -6.63 7.57
C VAL A 53 -3.03 -6.45 8.64
N GLU A 54 -1.83 -6.93 8.36
CA GLU A 54 -0.68 -6.64 9.21
C GLU A 54 -0.16 -5.26 8.82
N LEU A 55 -0.25 -4.32 9.77
CA LEU A 55 0.25 -2.96 9.62
C LEU A 55 1.59 -2.89 10.33
N TYR A 56 2.66 -2.78 9.56
CA TYR A 56 4.00 -2.57 10.08
C TYR A 56 4.34 -1.09 10.02
N ARG A 57 4.90 -0.56 11.12
CA ARG A 57 5.56 0.73 11.14
C ARG A 57 7.05 0.46 11.25
N GLU A 58 7.80 0.97 10.28
CA GLU A 58 9.25 0.87 10.23
C GLU A 58 9.82 2.29 10.02
N GLN A 59 10.99 2.53 10.60
CA GLN A 59 11.74 3.77 10.39
C GLN A 59 12.55 3.65 9.10
N PRO A 60 12.25 4.45 8.06
CA PRO A 60 12.97 4.37 6.80
C PRO A 60 14.41 4.85 7.00
N ILE A 61 15.34 4.16 6.34
CA ILE A 61 16.70 4.65 6.17
C ILE A 61 16.65 5.72 5.09
N VAL A 62 16.82 6.97 5.50
CA VAL A 62 16.89 8.12 4.59
C VAL A 62 18.35 8.42 4.30
N ASP A 63 18.69 8.56 3.03
CA ASP A 63 20.02 9.02 2.65
C ASP A 63 19.99 10.09 1.54
N PHE A 64 20.97 10.97 1.57
CA PHE A 64 21.21 11.96 0.53
C PHE A 64 22.36 11.49 -0.37
N ASP A 65 22.06 11.15 -1.61
CA ASP A 65 22.99 10.63 -2.64
C ASP A 65 23.82 11.74 -3.32
N GLY A 66 23.88 12.94 -2.75
CA GLY A 66 24.58 14.09 -3.33
C GLY A 66 23.87 14.72 -4.54
N LYS A 67 22.74 14.17 -4.97
CA LYS A 67 21.98 14.66 -6.12
C LYS A 67 21.06 15.81 -5.72
N SER A 68 21.39 17.02 -6.18
CA SER A 68 20.53 18.19 -5.98
C SER A 68 20.68 19.22 -7.09
N ILE A 69 19.76 20.18 -7.10
CA ILE A 69 19.71 21.34 -8.01
C ILE A 69 19.45 22.57 -7.15
N MET A 70 20.21 23.63 -7.36
CA MET A 70 20.10 24.88 -6.63
C MET A 70 19.95 26.04 -7.60
N LEU A 71 19.03 26.94 -7.27
CA LEU A 71 18.82 28.20 -7.98
C LEU A 71 18.80 29.33 -6.95
N ILE A 72 19.74 30.25 -7.07
CA ILE A 72 19.78 31.49 -6.31
C ILE A 72 19.42 32.62 -7.27
N ARG A 73 18.42 33.42 -6.92
CA ARG A 73 17.97 34.55 -7.73
C ARG A 73 18.11 35.85 -6.95
N GLY A 74 18.61 36.87 -7.62
CA GLY A 74 18.71 38.24 -7.15
C GLY A 74 17.48 39.07 -7.48
N SER A 75 17.62 40.39 -7.45
CA SER A 75 16.51 41.31 -7.65
C SER A 75 16.19 41.56 -9.12
N ARG A 76 17.19 41.42 -10.01
CA ARG A 76 17.02 41.61 -11.46
C ARG A 76 16.91 40.26 -12.19
N GLU A 77 16.26 40.25 -13.35
CA GLU A 77 16.02 39.02 -14.11
C GLU A 77 17.32 38.28 -14.53
N ASN A 78 18.41 39.01 -14.75
CA ASN A 78 19.70 38.42 -15.13
C ASN A 78 20.63 38.13 -13.93
N GLU A 79 20.19 38.44 -12.71
CA GLU A 79 20.93 38.14 -11.48
C GLU A 79 20.47 36.78 -10.97
N TYR A 80 21.08 35.71 -11.44
CA TYR A 80 20.85 34.39 -10.88
C TYR A 80 22.09 33.53 -11.00
N VAL A 81 22.15 32.52 -10.14
CA VAL A 81 23.17 31.48 -10.14
C VAL A 81 22.46 30.15 -10.07
N VAL A 82 22.87 29.22 -10.92
CA VAL A 82 22.35 27.85 -10.93
C VAL A 82 23.51 26.90 -10.71
N TRP A 83 23.22 25.82 -10.00
CA TRP A 83 24.08 24.66 -9.96
C TRP A 83 23.27 23.39 -9.87
N SER A 84 23.75 22.34 -10.50
CA SER A 84 23.18 21.01 -10.44
C SER A 84 24.26 19.96 -10.26
N SER A 85 23.92 18.88 -9.56
CA SER A 85 24.70 17.63 -9.62
C SER A 85 24.68 16.96 -10.99
N PHE A 86 23.75 17.34 -11.88
CA PHE A 86 23.62 16.78 -13.22
C PHE A 86 24.42 17.61 -14.23
N HIS A 87 25.42 16.99 -14.85
CA HIS A 87 26.32 17.67 -15.79
C HIS A 87 25.59 18.34 -16.96
N ALA A 88 24.60 17.66 -17.56
CA ALA A 88 23.83 18.20 -18.68
C ALA A 88 23.07 19.50 -18.34
N LEU A 89 22.61 19.67 -17.09
CA LEU A 89 22.00 20.93 -16.66
C LEU A 89 23.04 22.03 -16.48
N ASN A 90 24.22 21.69 -15.98
CA ASN A 90 25.30 22.67 -15.81
C ASN A 90 25.82 23.20 -17.15
N GLU A 91 25.94 22.34 -18.15
CA GLU A 91 26.32 22.73 -19.51
C GLU A 91 25.30 23.69 -20.13
N ALA A 92 24.00 23.47 -19.89
CA ALA A 92 22.95 24.33 -20.42
C ALA A 92 22.92 25.75 -19.80
N VAL A 93 23.54 25.93 -18.62
CA VAL A 93 23.48 27.18 -17.84
C VAL A 93 24.90 27.69 -17.52
N GLU A 94 25.87 27.39 -18.39
CA GLU A 94 27.30 27.67 -18.17
C GLU A 94 27.59 29.13 -17.80
N SER A 95 26.86 30.09 -18.39
CA SER A 95 27.04 31.52 -18.13
C SER A 95 26.68 31.98 -16.72
N HIS A 96 25.83 31.21 -16.01
CA HIS A 96 25.36 31.52 -14.66
C HIS A 96 25.68 30.38 -13.68
N LEU A 97 26.61 29.49 -14.05
CA LEU A 97 27.03 28.36 -13.25
C LEU A 97 27.96 28.82 -12.11
N SER A 98 27.64 28.48 -10.88
CA SER A 98 28.57 28.61 -9.74
C SER A 98 28.53 27.37 -8.90
N VAL A 99 29.68 26.70 -8.76
CA VAL A 99 29.75 25.42 -8.03
C VAL A 99 29.82 25.70 -6.52
N PRO A 100 28.87 25.21 -5.71
CA PRO A 100 28.92 25.33 -4.26
C PRO A 100 29.80 24.26 -3.63
N LEU A 101 30.30 24.54 -2.42
CA LEU A 101 30.78 23.52 -1.50
C LEU A 101 29.57 22.90 -0.80
N ILE A 102 29.41 21.57 -0.91
CA ILE A 102 28.32 20.85 -0.26
C ILE A 102 28.87 20.01 0.88
N GLU A 103 28.32 20.22 2.06
CA GLU A 103 28.62 19.44 3.25
C GLU A 103 27.36 18.74 3.75
N LYS A 104 27.56 17.56 4.32
CA LYS A 104 26.49 16.72 4.85
C LYS A 104 26.89 16.19 6.21
N GLN A 105 26.00 16.36 7.16
CA GLN A 105 26.15 15.85 8.52
C GLN A 105 24.96 14.95 8.84
N LYS A 106 25.24 13.75 9.35
CA LYS A 106 24.24 12.81 9.84
C LYS A 106 24.30 12.80 11.36
N PHE A 107 23.16 12.87 12.01
CA PHE A 107 23.01 12.79 13.45
C PHE A 107 22.14 11.61 13.81
N ASP A 108 22.61 10.86 14.79
CA ASP A 108 21.95 9.75 15.48
C ASP A 108 21.95 10.17 16.95
N TRP A 109 20.77 10.43 17.52
CA TRP A 109 20.64 11.00 18.87
C TRP A 109 20.42 9.94 19.94
N ASP A 110 19.84 8.79 19.59
CA ASP A 110 19.61 7.68 20.52
C ASP A 110 20.64 6.54 20.36
N ASP A 111 21.59 6.69 19.44
CA ASP A 111 22.71 5.77 19.17
C ASP A 111 22.19 4.37 18.79
N ASP A 112 21.04 4.31 18.10
CA ASP A 112 20.42 3.08 17.63
C ASP A 112 21.00 2.58 16.29
N GLY A 113 21.91 3.37 15.70
CA GLY A 113 22.55 3.12 14.41
C GLY A 113 21.72 3.61 13.22
N ARG A 114 20.59 4.28 13.44
CA ARG A 114 19.74 4.90 12.43
C ARG A 114 19.90 6.42 12.47
N VAL A 115 19.80 7.02 11.28
CA VAL A 115 19.97 8.47 11.15
C VAL A 115 18.64 9.15 11.48
N ASP A 116 18.63 9.97 12.51
CA ASP A 116 17.47 10.79 12.90
C ASP A 116 17.38 12.09 12.13
N LYS A 117 18.55 12.71 11.87
CA LYS A 117 18.63 14.01 11.23
C LYS A 117 19.78 14.07 10.24
N ILE A 118 19.47 14.58 9.05
CA ILE A 118 20.45 14.93 8.03
C ILE A 118 20.45 16.46 7.89
N SER A 119 21.59 17.07 8.17
CA SER A 119 21.83 18.49 7.87
C SER A 119 22.67 18.57 6.60
N ILE A 120 22.19 19.32 5.62
CA ILE A 120 22.89 19.54 4.35
C ILE A 120 23.16 21.04 4.25
N TYR A 121 24.41 21.39 4.02
CA TYR A 121 24.87 22.77 3.85
C TYR A 121 25.41 22.94 2.44
N ALA A 122 25.14 24.11 1.86
CA ALA A 122 25.66 24.48 0.56
C ALA A 122 26.15 25.93 0.61
N GLU A 123 27.42 26.12 0.32
CA GLU A 123 28.08 27.42 0.38
C GLU A 123 28.53 27.83 -1.02
N PHE A 124 28.10 29.02 -1.46
CA PHE A 124 28.50 29.60 -2.73
C PHE A 124 29.56 30.67 -2.50
N ALA A 125 30.74 30.49 -3.10
CA ALA A 125 31.87 31.40 -2.88
C ALA A 125 31.75 32.74 -3.65
N ASN A 126 30.96 32.81 -4.73
CA ASN A 126 31.00 33.94 -5.66
C ASN A 126 29.61 34.42 -6.10
N VAL A 127 28.77 34.82 -5.14
CA VAL A 127 27.48 35.48 -5.41
C VAL A 127 27.65 36.99 -5.23
N GLN A 128 27.65 37.74 -6.33
CA GLN A 128 27.97 39.18 -6.34
C GLN A 128 26.73 40.11 -6.34
N PHE A 129 25.53 39.55 -6.19
CA PHE A 129 24.26 40.29 -6.20
C PHE A 129 23.47 40.02 -4.90
N PRO A 130 22.58 40.95 -4.50
CA PRO A 130 21.71 40.74 -3.34
C PRO A 130 20.75 39.58 -3.60
N VAL A 131 20.79 38.55 -2.76
CA VAL A 131 19.93 37.36 -2.88
C VAL A 131 18.50 37.72 -2.49
N HIS A 132 17.55 37.43 -3.38
CA HIS A 132 16.13 37.65 -3.16
C HIS A 132 15.38 36.34 -2.90
N SER A 133 15.73 35.26 -3.61
CA SER A 133 15.13 33.93 -3.41
C SER A 133 16.13 32.81 -3.63
N VAL A 134 15.98 31.74 -2.86
CA VAL A 134 16.72 30.49 -3.02
C VAL A 134 15.71 29.38 -3.25
N VAL A 135 15.98 28.52 -4.22
CA VAL A 135 15.24 27.28 -4.45
C VAL A 135 16.24 26.14 -4.43
N TRP A 136 16.01 25.17 -3.57
CA TRP A 136 16.85 23.98 -3.49
C TRP A 136 16.01 22.72 -3.69
N VAL A 137 16.30 22.01 -4.76
CA VAL A 137 15.72 20.71 -5.07
C VAL A 137 16.69 19.61 -4.67
N ILE A 138 16.29 18.78 -3.71
CA ILE A 138 17.13 17.71 -3.14
C ILE A 138 16.50 16.36 -3.48
N LEU A 139 17.31 15.42 -3.98
CA LEU A 139 16.88 14.04 -4.18
C LEU A 139 17.34 13.19 -3.00
N LEU A 140 16.36 12.60 -2.32
CA LEU A 140 16.57 11.71 -1.19
C LEU A 140 16.24 10.27 -1.60
N GLN A 141 17.01 9.33 -1.10
CA GLN A 141 16.74 7.90 -1.22
C GLN A 141 16.17 7.41 0.11
N TYR A 142 15.05 6.72 0.02
CA TYR A 142 14.37 6.07 1.13
C TYR A 142 14.50 4.57 0.94
N ARG A 143 15.06 3.89 1.94
CA ARG A 143 15.14 2.44 1.97
C ARG A 143 14.43 1.88 3.19
N LEU A 144 13.56 0.93 2.95
CA LEU A 144 12.97 0.07 3.97
C LEU A 144 13.74 -1.25 3.95
N ASP A 145 14.08 -1.79 5.11
CA ASP A 145 14.92 -3.00 5.23
C ASP A 145 14.47 -4.00 6.30
N GLN A 146 13.46 -3.66 7.11
CA GLN A 146 13.05 -4.51 8.23
C GLN A 146 12.08 -5.61 7.79
N HIS A 147 10.94 -5.24 7.22
CA HIS A 147 9.92 -6.20 6.80
C HIS A 147 9.84 -6.32 5.27
N PHE A 148 10.16 -5.24 4.57
CA PHE A 148 10.17 -5.19 3.12
C PHE A 148 11.39 -4.44 2.63
N LEU A 149 12.11 -5.01 1.66
CA LEU A 149 13.16 -4.28 0.95
C LEU A 149 12.52 -3.41 -0.13
N VAL A 150 12.39 -2.12 0.14
CA VAL A 150 11.78 -1.15 -0.77
C VAL A 150 12.71 0.05 -0.88
N GLU A 151 13.02 0.47 -2.10
CA GLU A 151 13.84 1.65 -2.38
C GLU A 151 13.03 2.67 -3.19
N VAL A 152 12.93 3.90 -2.69
CA VAL A 152 12.14 4.97 -3.29
C VAL A 152 12.97 6.25 -3.34
N GLY A 153 12.99 6.90 -4.50
CA GLY A 153 13.51 8.26 -4.63
C GLY A 153 12.41 9.28 -4.32
N ALA A 154 12.71 10.27 -3.49
CA ALA A 154 11.82 11.42 -3.28
C ALA A 154 12.53 12.73 -3.63
N LEU A 155 11.73 13.70 -4.05
CA LEU A 155 12.18 15.04 -4.39
C LEU A 155 11.61 16.02 -3.37
N VAL A 156 12.50 16.81 -2.77
CA VAL A 156 12.13 17.86 -1.80
C VAL A 156 12.52 19.21 -2.40
N ILE A 157 11.62 20.18 -2.30
CA ILE A 157 11.87 21.56 -2.72
C ILE A 157 11.80 22.44 -1.47
N LEU A 158 12.89 23.16 -1.21
CA LEU A 158 13.05 24.11 -0.11
C LEU A 158 13.19 25.54 -0.66
#